data_AF-A0A0Q6W2Z9-F1
#
_entry.id   AF-A0A0Q6W2Z9-F1
#
_cell.length_a   1.000
_cell.length_b   1.000
_cell.length_c   1.000
_cell.angle_alpha   90.00
_cell.angle_beta   90.00
_cell.angle_gamma   90.00
#
_symmetry.space_group_name_H-M   'P 1'
#
loop_
_entity.id
_entity.type
_entity.pdbx_description
1 polymer ?
#
loop_
_entity_poly.entity_id
_entity_poly.type
_entity_poly.pdbx_seq_one_letter_code
_entity_poly.pdbx_strand_id
1 'polypeptide(L)'
;MLQFMRKVRAVFNGGLIINPGGINPHDIRIEFSIDKDASSSPNSAEITIFNLSESHRNSVGKEFDNITLEAGYIPPDGSGNVGIIFKGAVRDVEHRREGPNILTIISCGDGSKALRRATISKSFPKGTPVKDVVEDLYKQLEKEGVNRGEWRFPEDVENKTFKRPYAVCGSCSRELDTIGRGNNFYWSLQNETMEIVPGDGFVGGVALITPETGMIGTPAITDNGVRVSALLNPEIRPNRRVQLKSDTLEMNGDDGMYRVTSVTYSGNNMDGEFKVDITGESVKSGKVDEGIKR
;
A
#
# COMPACT_ATOMS: atom_id res chain seq x y z
N MET A 1 -28.47 1.01 -14.61
CA MET A 1 -27.41 1.22 -13.61
C MET A 1 -26.84 -0.16 -13.31
N LEU A 2 -25.61 -0.46 -13.74
CA LEU A 2 -24.99 -1.75 -13.40
C LEU A 2 -24.87 -1.78 -11.87
N GLN A 3 -25.54 -2.74 -11.24
CA GLN A 3 -25.45 -2.91 -9.79
C GLN A 3 -24.10 -3.58 -9.53
N PHE A 4 -23.06 -2.75 -9.34
CA PHE A 4 -21.75 -3.22 -8.93
C PHE A 4 -21.84 -3.75 -7.50
N MET A 5 -21.77 -5.07 -7.32
CA MET A 5 -21.78 -5.61 -5.97
C MET A 5 -20.37 -5.56 -5.39
N ARG A 6 -20.26 -5.05 -4.16
CA ARG A 6 -19.00 -4.96 -3.43
C ARG A 6 -18.52 -6.36 -3.10
N LYS A 7 -17.24 -6.61 -3.31
CA LYS A 7 -16.58 -7.82 -2.85
C LYS A 7 -15.47 -7.44 -1.89
N VAL A 8 -15.44 -8.13 -0.75
CA VAL A 8 -14.29 -8.12 0.17
C VAL A 8 -13.99 -9.57 0.52
N ARG A 9 -12.73 -9.95 0.39
CA ARG A 9 -12.21 -11.29 0.67
C ARG A 9 -11.00 -11.18 1.58
N ALA A 10 -11.03 -11.91 2.69
CA ALA A 10 -9.88 -12.02 3.60
C ALA A 10 -9.28 -13.42 3.45
N VAL A 11 -7.99 -13.47 3.15
CA VAL A 11 -7.21 -14.72 3.03
C VAL A 11 -6.17 -14.72 4.14
N PHE A 12 -6.26 -15.69 5.04
CA PHE A 12 -5.27 -15.90 6.09
C PHE A 12 -4.25 -16.94 5.65
N ASN A 13 -3.04 -16.86 6.20
CA ASN A 13 -2.12 -17.99 6.12
C ASN A 13 -2.75 -19.25 6.75
N GLY A 14 -2.34 -20.45 6.32
CA GLY A 14 -2.95 -21.70 6.79
C GLY A 14 -4.26 -22.08 6.09
N GLY A 15 -4.79 -21.25 5.18
CA GLY A 15 -5.84 -21.63 4.22
C GLY A 15 -7.26 -21.19 4.57
N LEU A 16 -7.46 -20.47 5.68
CA LEU A 16 -8.77 -19.86 5.97
C LEU A 16 -9.05 -18.73 4.97
N ILE A 17 -10.14 -18.84 4.23
CA ILE A 17 -10.63 -17.82 3.31
C ILE A 17 -12.05 -17.42 3.72
N ILE A 18 -12.22 -16.14 4.03
CA ILE A 18 -13.54 -15.55 4.30
C ILE A 18 -14.09 -14.95 3.01
N ASN A 19 -15.35 -15.25 2.71
CA ASN A 19 -16.04 -14.90 1.47
C ASN A 19 -15.33 -15.46 0.22
N PRO A 20 -15.07 -16.78 0.15
CA PRO A 20 -14.45 -17.39 -1.02
C PRO A 20 -15.34 -17.24 -2.27
N GLY A 21 -14.72 -17.14 -3.45
CA GLY A 21 -15.44 -17.10 -4.73
C GLY A 21 -16.10 -15.75 -5.06
N GLY A 22 -17.17 -15.81 -5.87
CA GLY A 22 -17.96 -14.66 -6.34
C GLY A 22 -18.84 -14.05 -5.25
N ILE A 23 -19.89 -13.33 -5.63
CA ILE A 23 -20.80 -12.69 -4.66
C ILE A 23 -21.82 -13.71 -4.15
N ASN A 24 -21.91 -13.90 -2.83
CA ASN A 24 -22.91 -14.78 -2.22
C ASN A 24 -23.82 -14.01 -1.23
N PRO A 25 -25.12 -14.36 -1.14
CA PRO A 25 -26.04 -13.76 -0.15
C PRO A 25 -25.64 -13.99 1.31
N HIS A 26 -24.77 -14.96 1.56
CA HIS A 26 -24.30 -15.34 2.90
C HIS A 26 -22.84 -14.97 3.15
N ASP A 27 -22.28 -14.06 2.36
CA ASP A 27 -20.95 -13.52 2.64
C ASP A 27 -20.95 -12.87 4.04
N ILE A 28 -19.90 -13.14 4.80
CA ILE A 28 -19.66 -12.54 6.11
C ILE A 28 -19.35 -11.06 5.92
N ARG A 29 -19.86 -10.21 6.82
CA ARG A 29 -19.50 -8.79 6.83
C ARG A 29 -18.02 -8.62 7.21
N ILE A 30 -17.28 -7.91 6.37
CA ILE A 30 -15.91 -7.47 6.61
C ILE A 30 -15.89 -5.95 6.45
N GLU A 31 -15.43 -5.28 7.50
CA GLU A 31 -15.17 -3.84 7.52
C GLU A 31 -13.66 -3.60 7.60
N PHE A 32 -13.18 -2.53 6.98
CA PHE A 32 -11.76 -2.20 6.95
C PHE A 32 -11.52 -0.69 6.94
N SER A 33 -10.39 -0.31 7.54
CA SER A 33 -9.73 0.98 7.37
C SER A 33 -8.24 0.71 7.18
N ILE A 34 -7.69 1.10 6.02
CA ILE A 34 -6.30 0.80 5.64
C ILE A 34 -5.63 2.08 5.22
N ASP A 35 -4.54 2.42 5.89
CA ASP A 35 -3.70 3.58 5.59
C ASP A 35 -2.39 3.11 4.97
N LYS A 36 -2.11 3.62 3.78
CA LYS A 36 -0.85 3.35 3.08
C LYS A 36 -0.21 4.64 2.62
N ASP A 37 1.11 4.71 2.70
CA ASP A 37 1.86 5.83 2.13
C ASP A 37 3.15 5.37 1.45
N ALA A 38 3.85 6.33 0.86
CA ALA A 38 5.13 6.14 0.17
C ALA A 38 6.35 6.22 1.11
N SER A 39 6.15 6.28 2.43
CA SER A 39 7.22 6.38 3.41
C SER A 39 7.83 5.01 3.75
N SER A 40 8.93 5.02 4.49
CA SER A 40 9.58 3.82 5.03
C SER A 40 8.91 3.27 6.31
N SER A 41 7.80 3.87 6.75
CA SER A 41 7.00 3.40 7.87
C SER A 41 6.10 2.23 7.47
N PRO A 42 5.71 1.34 8.40
CA PRO A 42 4.77 0.28 8.08
C PRO A 42 3.39 0.86 7.78
N ASN A 43 2.78 0.44 6.68
CA ASN A 43 1.34 0.68 6.45
C ASN A 43 0.52 -0.07 7.49
N SER A 44 -0.63 0.49 7.88
CA SER A 44 -1.52 -0.08 8.90
C SER A 44 -2.86 -0.47 8.33
N ALA A 45 -3.48 -1.49 8.94
CA ALA A 45 -4.86 -1.85 8.65
C ALA A 45 -5.58 -2.24 9.94
N GLU A 46 -6.81 -1.77 10.07
CA GLU A 46 -7.80 -2.32 10.99
C GLU A 46 -8.84 -3.07 10.17
N ILE A 47 -9.03 -4.36 10.47
CA ILE A 47 -9.96 -5.24 9.75
C ILE A 47 -10.90 -5.88 10.77
N THR A 48 -12.19 -5.65 10.61
CA THR A 48 -13.23 -6.20 11.48
C THR A 48 -14.04 -7.24 10.75
N ILE A 49 -13.99 -8.49 11.23
CA ILE A 49 -14.76 -9.60 10.66
C ILE A 49 -15.88 -9.98 11.63
N PHE A 50 -17.11 -9.98 11.13
CA PHE A 50 -18.30 -10.24 11.94
C PHE A 50 -18.59 -11.74 12.02
N ASN A 51 -19.03 -12.19 13.19
CA ASN A 51 -19.63 -13.50 13.43
C ASN A 51 -18.78 -14.69 12.95
N LEU A 52 -17.44 -14.58 13.02
CA LEU A 52 -16.54 -15.72 12.86
C LEU A 52 -16.90 -16.83 13.85
N SER A 53 -16.73 -18.10 13.47
CA SER A 53 -16.91 -19.23 14.40
C SER A 53 -15.92 -19.14 15.57
N GLU A 54 -16.28 -19.71 16.72
CA GLU A 54 -15.41 -19.69 17.90
C GLU A 54 -14.03 -20.29 17.63
N SER A 55 -13.97 -21.40 16.87
CA SER A 55 -12.70 -22.00 16.47
C SER A 55 -11.86 -21.06 15.61
N HIS A 56 -12.44 -20.41 14.60
CA HIS A 56 -11.68 -19.47 13.77
C HIS A 56 -11.23 -18.25 14.58
N ARG A 57 -12.09 -17.69 15.45
CA ARG A 57 -11.71 -16.57 16.34
C ARG A 57 -10.49 -16.93 17.18
N ASN A 58 -10.47 -18.11 17.77
CA ASN A 58 -9.38 -18.55 18.63
C ASN A 58 -8.05 -18.79 17.91
N SER A 59 -8.07 -19.02 16.58
CA SER A 59 -6.89 -19.20 15.72
C SER A 59 -6.33 -17.90 15.13
N VAL A 60 -7.15 -16.85 14.99
CA VAL A 60 -6.69 -15.53 14.51
C VAL A 60 -5.69 -14.91 15.49
N GLY A 61 -4.55 -14.44 14.96
CA GLY A 61 -3.43 -13.92 15.76
C GLY A 61 -2.52 -14.99 16.39
N LYS A 62 -2.80 -16.28 16.17
CA LYS A 62 -1.94 -17.39 16.59
C LYS A 62 -1.48 -18.19 15.38
N GLU A 63 -2.35 -19.06 14.87
CA GLU A 63 -2.09 -19.88 13.68
C GLU A 63 -2.27 -19.04 12.41
N PHE A 64 -3.16 -18.06 12.47
CA PHE A 64 -3.43 -17.11 11.39
C PHE A 64 -2.84 -15.74 11.75
N ASP A 65 -1.55 -15.58 11.49
CA ASP A 65 -0.75 -14.41 11.84
C ASP A 65 -0.44 -13.49 10.64
N ASN A 66 -0.93 -13.84 9.44
CA ASN A 66 -0.83 -13.03 8.23
C ASN A 66 -2.17 -12.99 7.49
N ILE A 67 -2.53 -11.81 6.98
CA ILE A 67 -3.78 -11.58 6.24
C ILE A 67 -3.49 -10.86 4.92
N THR A 68 -4.16 -11.31 3.87
CA THR A 68 -4.31 -10.58 2.60
C THR A 68 -5.77 -10.17 2.48
N LEU A 69 -6.01 -8.86 2.39
CA LEU A 69 -7.34 -8.31 2.15
C LEU A 69 -7.45 -7.86 0.70
N GLU A 70 -8.46 -8.40 0.04
CA GLU A 70 -8.83 -8.03 -1.32
C GLU A 70 -10.20 -7.37 -1.31
N ALA A 71 -10.33 -6.30 -2.10
CA ALA A 71 -11.58 -5.58 -2.22
C ALA A 71 -11.79 -5.06 -3.64
N GLY A 72 -13.04 -4.81 -3.98
CA GLY A 72 -13.41 -4.22 -5.26
C GLY A 72 -14.86 -4.47 -5.63
N TYR A 73 -15.14 -4.38 -6.92
CA TYR A 73 -16.49 -4.52 -7.45
C TYR A 73 -16.56 -5.68 -8.43
N ILE A 74 -17.61 -6.49 -8.32
CA ILE A 74 -17.93 -7.54 -9.29
C ILE A 74 -19.27 -7.16 -9.98
N PRO A 75 -19.24 -6.78 -11.27
CA PRO A 75 -20.43 -6.57 -12.07
C PRO A 75 -21.08 -7.91 -12.47
N PRO A 76 -22.37 -7.90 -12.90
CA PRO A 76 -23.11 -9.12 -13.23
C PRO A 76 -22.53 -9.98 -14.36
N ASP A 77 -21.74 -9.38 -15.26
CA ASP A 77 -21.04 -10.05 -16.37
C ASP A 77 -19.72 -10.71 -15.94
N GLY A 78 -19.33 -10.56 -14.67
CA GLY A 78 -18.13 -11.16 -14.09
C GLY A 78 -16.83 -10.40 -14.38
N SER A 79 -16.85 -9.28 -15.10
CA SER A 79 -15.65 -8.48 -15.40
C SER A 79 -15.26 -7.56 -14.23
N GLY A 80 -15.15 -8.12 -13.03
CA GLY A 80 -14.89 -7.37 -11.80
C GLY A 80 -13.47 -6.88 -11.66
N ASN A 81 -13.32 -5.73 -11.00
CA ASN A 81 -12.03 -5.24 -10.52
C ASN A 81 -11.96 -5.51 -9.01
N VAL A 82 -11.43 -6.68 -8.64
CA VAL A 82 -11.15 -7.07 -7.26
C VAL A 82 -9.67 -7.37 -7.16
N GLY A 83 -8.99 -6.73 -6.20
CA GLY A 83 -7.55 -6.86 -6.03
C GLY A 83 -7.12 -6.62 -4.60
N ILE A 84 -5.84 -6.90 -4.33
CA ILE A 84 -5.24 -6.76 -3.01
C ILE A 84 -5.15 -5.27 -2.64
N ILE A 85 -5.83 -4.88 -1.56
CA ILE A 85 -5.72 -3.54 -0.97
C ILE A 85 -4.78 -3.54 0.24
N PHE A 86 -4.60 -4.70 0.90
CA PHE A 86 -3.65 -4.86 1.99
C PHE A 86 -3.10 -6.27 2.08
N LYS A 87 -1.83 -6.39 2.47
CA LYS A 87 -1.21 -7.64 2.89
C LYS A 87 -0.24 -7.34 4.02
N GLY A 88 -0.33 -8.07 5.13
CA GLY A 88 0.55 -7.85 6.25
C GLY A 88 0.35 -8.81 7.41
N ALA A 89 1.21 -8.67 8.41
CA ALA A 89 1.18 -9.46 9.63
C ALA A 89 0.16 -8.91 10.64
N VAL A 90 -0.54 -9.82 11.33
CA VAL A 90 -1.42 -9.52 12.46
C VAL A 90 -0.57 -9.06 13.64
N ARG A 91 -1.00 -7.98 14.29
CA ARG A 91 -0.34 -7.36 15.45
C ARG A 91 -1.11 -7.55 16.73
N ASP A 92 -2.41 -7.28 16.67
CA ASP A 92 -3.32 -7.41 17.80
C ASP A 92 -4.69 -7.88 17.34
N VAL A 93 -5.39 -8.59 18.23
CA VAL A 93 -6.71 -9.16 17.96
C VAL A 93 -7.60 -8.93 19.17
N GLU A 94 -8.70 -8.22 18.97
CA GLU A 94 -9.75 -8.03 19.97
C GLU A 94 -11.02 -8.76 19.51
N HIS A 95 -11.70 -9.41 20.46
CA HIS A 95 -13.06 -9.90 20.23
C HIS A 95 -14.06 -9.14 21.10
N ARG A 96 -15.09 -8.58 20.47
CA ARG A 96 -16.12 -7.78 21.15
C ARG A 96 -17.50 -8.28 20.79
N ARG A 97 -18.41 -8.31 21.76
CA ARG A 97 -19.83 -8.59 21.49
C ARG A 97 -20.60 -7.27 21.41
N GLU A 98 -21.31 -7.08 20.30
CA GLU A 98 -22.16 -5.91 20.07
C GLU A 98 -23.55 -6.37 19.64
N GLY A 99 -24.50 -6.34 20.60
CA GLY A 99 -25.83 -6.88 20.41
C GLY A 99 -25.81 -8.36 20.00
N PRO A 100 -26.40 -8.71 18.84
CA PRO A 100 -26.37 -10.08 18.32
C PRO A 100 -25.03 -10.46 17.66
N ASN A 101 -24.15 -9.49 17.40
CA ASN A 101 -22.92 -9.72 16.66
C ASN A 101 -21.72 -9.98 17.57
N ILE A 102 -20.78 -10.79 17.08
CA ILE A 102 -19.44 -10.95 17.64
C ILE A 102 -18.45 -10.40 16.61
N LEU A 103 -17.71 -9.38 16.98
CA LEU A 103 -16.72 -8.73 16.15
C LEU A 103 -15.35 -9.31 16.48
N THR A 104 -14.57 -9.61 15.44
CA THR A 104 -13.13 -9.88 15.54
C THR A 104 -12.41 -8.72 14.87
N ILE A 105 -11.80 -7.86 15.69
CA ILE A 105 -11.08 -6.66 15.26
C ILE A 105 -9.60 -7.02 15.19
N ILE A 106 -9.00 -6.85 14.02
CA ILE A 106 -7.64 -7.30 13.72
C ILE A 106 -6.82 -6.08 13.31
N SER A 107 -5.85 -5.72 14.14
CA SER A 107 -4.84 -4.71 13.80
C SER A 107 -3.67 -5.37 13.09
N CYS A 108 -3.28 -4.84 11.94
CA CYS A 108 -2.23 -5.41 11.08
C CYS A 108 -1.20 -4.36 10.65
N GLY A 109 0.01 -4.82 10.30
CA GLY A 109 1.05 -3.96 9.75
C GLY A 109 1.82 -4.61 8.60
N ASP A 110 1.94 -3.89 7.49
CA ASP A 110 2.67 -4.27 6.27
C ASP A 110 4.19 -4.18 6.49
N GLY A 111 4.89 -5.32 6.37
CA GLY A 111 6.35 -5.39 6.51
C GLY A 111 6.88 -5.12 7.91
N SER A 112 5.96 -5.00 8.85
CA SER A 112 6.18 -4.52 10.20
C SER A 112 7.09 -5.46 11.03
N LYS A 113 7.14 -6.76 10.69
CA LYS A 113 8.10 -7.73 11.23
C LYS A 113 9.52 -7.46 10.70
N ALA A 114 9.65 -7.28 9.39
CA ALA A 114 10.93 -7.03 8.73
C ALA A 114 11.56 -5.71 9.19
N LEU A 115 10.78 -4.64 9.27
CA LEU A 115 11.25 -3.33 9.77
C LEU A 115 11.82 -3.39 11.19
N ARG A 116 11.27 -4.26 12.04
CA ARG A 116 11.71 -4.45 13.44
C ARG A 116 12.92 -5.37 13.57
N ARG A 117 13.01 -6.43 12.76
CA ARG A 117 13.95 -7.55 12.98
C ARG A 117 15.15 -7.55 12.04
N ALA A 118 15.02 -6.99 10.85
CA ALA A 118 16.10 -7.01 9.86
C ALA A 118 17.28 -6.14 10.31
N THR A 119 18.39 -6.80 10.63
CA THR A 119 19.65 -6.16 11.01
C THR A 119 20.80 -6.68 10.17
N ILE A 120 21.81 -5.85 9.97
CA ILE A 120 23.01 -6.17 9.21
C ILE A 120 24.25 -5.80 10.04
N SER A 121 25.33 -6.55 9.84
CA SER A 121 26.68 -6.20 10.31
C SER A 121 27.65 -6.63 9.22
N LYS A 122 28.04 -5.69 8.36
CA LYS A 122 28.86 -5.96 7.17
C LYS A 122 29.71 -4.76 6.79
N SER A 123 30.91 -5.04 6.31
CA SER A 123 31.81 -4.06 5.68
C SER A 123 31.93 -4.35 4.19
N PHE A 124 31.94 -3.28 3.42
CA PHE A 124 32.02 -3.26 1.97
C PHE A 124 33.32 -2.54 1.56
N PRO A 125 34.11 -3.09 0.64
CA PRO A 125 35.33 -2.44 0.16
C PRO A 125 35.00 -1.16 -0.63
N LYS A 126 36.01 -0.31 -0.80
CA LYS A 126 35.94 0.82 -1.74
C LYS A 126 35.54 0.31 -3.14
N GLY A 127 34.71 1.08 -3.83
CA GLY A 127 34.26 0.76 -5.18
C GLY A 127 33.02 -0.13 -5.22
N THR A 128 32.48 -0.55 -4.07
CA THR A 128 31.20 -1.28 -4.03
C THR A 128 30.08 -0.40 -4.61
N PRO A 129 29.27 -0.89 -5.56
CA PRO A 129 28.09 -0.20 -6.05
C PRO A 129 27.07 0.09 -4.94
N VAL A 130 26.40 1.25 -5.02
CA VAL A 130 25.33 1.60 -4.07
C VAL A 130 24.21 0.56 -4.09
N LYS A 131 23.84 0.09 -5.29
CA LYS A 131 22.80 -0.94 -5.48
C LYS A 131 23.14 -2.26 -4.79
N ASP A 132 24.41 -2.65 -4.72
CA ASP A 132 24.84 -3.88 -4.05
C ASP A 132 24.69 -3.80 -2.53
N VAL A 133 24.91 -2.62 -1.94
CA VAL A 133 24.65 -2.41 -0.50
C VAL A 133 23.16 -2.45 -0.22
N VAL A 134 22.33 -1.82 -1.07
CA VAL A 134 20.86 -1.88 -0.98
C VAL A 134 20.35 -3.32 -1.12
N GLU A 135 20.93 -4.10 -2.04
CA GLU A 135 20.63 -5.52 -2.24
C GLU A 135 20.89 -6.34 -0.97
N ASP A 136 22.02 -6.13 -0.30
CA ASP A 136 22.36 -6.86 0.92
C ASP A 136 21.50 -6.48 2.14
N LEU A 137 21.02 -5.23 2.18
CA LEU A 137 20.01 -4.79 3.15
C LEU A 137 18.66 -5.44 2.87
N TYR A 138 18.21 -5.45 1.61
CA TYR A 138 16.99 -6.12 1.18
C TYR A 138 17.01 -7.61 1.53
N LYS A 139 18.12 -8.32 1.33
CA LYS A 139 18.26 -9.74 1.72
C LYS A 139 18.00 -9.99 3.21
N GLN A 140 18.16 -9.00 4.09
CA GLN A 140 17.78 -9.15 5.50
C GLN A 140 16.28 -8.96 5.71
N LEU A 141 15.64 -8.05 4.96
CA LEU A 141 14.18 -7.89 4.95
C LEU A 141 13.51 -9.13 4.35
N GLU A 142 14.10 -9.72 3.31
CA GLU A 142 13.60 -10.92 2.63
C GLU A 142 13.51 -12.12 3.57
N LYS A 143 14.52 -12.33 4.42
CA LYS A 143 14.49 -13.37 5.47
C LYS A 143 13.33 -13.21 6.46
N GLU A 144 12.79 -12.00 6.58
CA GLU A 144 11.68 -11.68 7.47
C GLU A 144 10.31 -11.65 6.77
N GLY A 145 10.25 -12.00 5.47
CA GLY A 145 9.01 -12.22 4.71
C GLY A 145 8.69 -11.18 3.64
N VAL A 146 9.56 -10.19 3.43
CA VAL A 146 9.37 -9.15 2.41
C VAL A 146 9.87 -9.63 1.04
N ASN A 147 9.09 -9.39 -0.01
CA ASN A 147 9.47 -9.73 -1.39
C ASN A 147 10.12 -8.53 -2.09
N ARG A 148 10.83 -8.79 -3.20
CA ARG A 148 11.35 -7.73 -4.06
C ARG A 148 10.24 -7.19 -4.96
N GLY A 149 10.03 -5.88 -4.94
CA GLY A 149 9.09 -5.19 -5.82
C GLY A 149 9.77 -4.51 -7.00
N GLU A 150 9.10 -3.48 -7.50
CA GLU A 150 9.67 -2.61 -8.54
C GLU A 150 10.73 -1.70 -7.92
N TRP A 151 11.96 -1.80 -8.42
CA TRP A 151 13.07 -0.96 -7.99
C TRP A 151 13.50 -0.06 -9.13
N ARG A 152 13.22 1.23 -8.98
CA ARG A 152 13.64 2.27 -9.91
C ARG A 152 14.58 3.22 -9.18
N PHE A 153 15.86 3.15 -9.50
CA PHE A 153 16.86 4.07 -8.99
C PHE A 153 16.97 5.32 -9.88
N PRO A 154 17.38 6.47 -9.31
CA PRO A 154 17.86 7.61 -10.09
C PRO A 154 19.02 7.23 -11.03
N GLU A 155 19.12 7.90 -12.17
CA GLU A 155 20.15 7.61 -13.18
C GLU A 155 21.58 7.76 -12.63
N ASP A 156 21.81 8.72 -11.73
CA ASP A 156 23.12 8.95 -11.12
C ASP A 156 23.55 7.82 -10.17
N VAL A 157 22.61 7.03 -9.66
CA VAL A 157 22.85 5.90 -8.76
C VAL A 157 23.27 4.65 -9.53
N GLU A 158 22.86 4.51 -10.79
CA GLU A 158 23.04 3.27 -11.57
C GLU A 158 24.50 2.83 -11.64
N ASN A 159 25.43 3.79 -11.72
CA ASN A 159 26.88 3.54 -11.77
C ASN A 159 27.62 4.07 -10.53
N LYS A 160 26.90 4.46 -9.47
CA LYS A 160 27.50 5.08 -8.29
C LYS A 160 28.12 4.04 -7.39
N THR A 161 29.34 4.31 -6.96
CA THR A 161 30.10 3.46 -6.04
C THR A 161 30.54 4.23 -4.80
N PHE A 162 30.72 3.53 -3.69
CA PHE A 162 31.29 4.10 -2.49
C PHE A 162 32.78 4.44 -2.70
N LYS A 163 33.12 5.73 -2.57
CA LYS A 163 34.50 6.24 -2.78
C LYS A 163 35.49 5.77 -1.70
N ARG A 164 35.00 5.27 -0.58
CA ARG A 164 35.75 4.73 0.57
C ARG A 164 35.10 3.41 0.99
N PRO A 165 35.79 2.56 1.78
CA PRO A 165 35.13 1.43 2.43
C PRO A 165 33.90 1.90 3.20
N TYR A 166 32.84 1.11 3.15
CA TYR A 166 31.57 1.40 3.79
C TYR A 166 31.24 0.31 4.81
N ALA A 167 30.92 0.67 6.04
CA ALA A 167 30.55 -0.31 7.07
C ALA A 167 29.19 0.03 7.63
N VAL A 168 28.34 -0.99 7.74
CA VAL A 168 26.99 -0.89 8.30
C VAL A 168 26.85 -1.87 9.46
N CYS A 169 26.28 -1.39 10.56
CA CYS A 169 25.88 -2.21 11.69
C CYS A 169 24.56 -1.67 12.27
N GLY A 170 23.53 -2.52 12.35
CA GLY A 170 22.25 -2.18 12.96
C GLY A 170 21.05 -2.40 12.04
N SER A 171 20.03 -1.56 12.19
CA SER A 171 18.75 -1.65 11.48
C SER A 171 18.91 -1.43 9.98
N CYS A 172 18.36 -2.36 9.18
CA CYS A 172 18.38 -2.24 7.73
C CYS A 172 17.51 -1.08 7.24
N SER A 173 16.37 -0.82 7.87
CA SER A 173 15.47 0.28 7.47
C SER A 173 16.12 1.64 7.67
N ARG A 174 16.78 1.87 8.82
CA ARG A 174 17.53 3.11 9.08
C ARG A 174 18.65 3.32 8.07
N GLU A 175 19.32 2.24 7.69
CA GLU A 175 20.39 2.31 6.70
C GLU A 175 19.85 2.61 5.30
N LEU A 176 18.74 1.96 4.89
CA LEU A 176 18.06 2.25 3.63
C LEU A 176 17.60 3.71 3.55
N ASP A 177 17.09 4.28 4.65
CA ASP A 177 16.75 5.72 4.72
C ASP A 177 17.99 6.61 4.51
N THR A 178 19.13 6.21 5.11
CA THR A 178 20.38 6.98 5.02
C THR A 178 20.92 6.96 3.59
N ILE A 179 20.99 5.78 2.99
CA ILE A 179 21.43 5.61 1.59
C ILE A 179 20.45 6.30 0.65
N GLY A 180 19.13 6.11 0.83
CA GLY A 180 18.09 6.69 -0.01
C GLY A 180 18.17 8.22 -0.06
N ARG A 181 18.19 8.88 1.11
CA ARG A 181 18.34 10.34 1.21
C ARG A 181 19.63 10.85 0.57
N GLY A 182 20.74 10.15 0.75
CA GLY A 182 22.03 10.51 0.15
C GLY A 182 22.11 10.31 -1.37
N ASN A 183 21.12 9.64 -1.96
CA ASN A 183 21.11 9.21 -3.36
C ASN A 183 19.78 9.53 -4.08
N ASN A 184 18.95 10.41 -3.51
CA ASN A 184 17.67 10.87 -4.08
C ASN A 184 16.69 9.76 -4.48
N PHE A 185 16.60 8.70 -3.68
CA PHE A 185 15.56 7.69 -3.81
C PHE A 185 14.88 7.41 -2.48
N TYR A 186 13.61 7.03 -2.56
CA TYR A 186 12.83 6.58 -1.43
C TYR A 186 12.49 5.11 -1.59
N TRP A 187 12.16 4.48 -0.47
CA TRP A 187 11.73 3.09 -0.44
C TRP A 187 10.53 2.98 0.49
N SER A 188 9.64 2.05 0.18
CA SER A 188 8.45 1.76 0.98
C SER A 188 8.11 0.28 0.87
N LEU A 189 7.28 -0.20 1.80
CA LEU A 189 6.72 -1.54 1.74
C LEU A 189 5.29 -1.46 1.23
N GLN A 190 4.97 -2.20 0.18
CA GLN A 190 3.65 -2.24 -0.45
C GLN A 190 3.19 -3.68 -0.59
N ASN A 191 2.31 -4.13 0.31
CA ASN A 191 1.80 -5.50 0.37
C ASN A 191 2.93 -6.54 0.54
N GLU A 192 3.73 -6.41 1.60
CA GLU A 192 4.90 -7.25 1.92
C GLU A 192 5.93 -7.30 0.79
N THR A 193 6.09 -6.18 0.08
CA THR A 193 7.01 -6.06 -1.05
C THR A 193 7.77 -4.74 -0.96
N MET A 194 9.10 -4.79 -1.03
CA MET A 194 9.94 -3.60 -1.01
C MET A 194 10.05 -2.98 -2.39
N GLU A 195 9.65 -1.72 -2.49
CA GLU A 195 9.76 -0.90 -3.69
C GLU A 195 10.76 0.23 -3.49
N ILE A 196 11.42 0.64 -4.58
CA ILE A 196 12.34 1.78 -4.62
C ILE A 196 11.92 2.71 -5.74
N VAL A 197 11.87 4.00 -5.45
CA VAL A 197 11.39 5.02 -6.39
C VAL A 197 12.31 6.25 -6.32
N PRO A 198 12.65 6.88 -7.45
CA PRO A 198 13.36 8.17 -7.43
C PRO A 198 12.51 9.24 -6.74
N GLY A 199 13.13 10.23 -6.11
CA GLY A 199 12.41 11.31 -5.43
C GLY A 199 11.38 12.00 -6.32
N ASP A 200 11.77 12.32 -7.55
CA ASP A 200 10.93 12.94 -8.58
C ASP A 200 10.25 11.93 -9.51
N GLY A 201 10.28 10.63 -9.17
CA GLY A 201 9.83 9.53 -10.01
C GLY A 201 8.57 8.84 -9.50
N PHE A 202 8.14 7.81 -10.23
CA PHE A 202 7.00 6.96 -9.90
C PHE A 202 7.24 5.56 -10.50
N VAL A 203 6.46 4.58 -10.05
CA VAL A 203 6.41 3.20 -10.57
C VAL A 203 5.07 2.95 -11.27
N GLY A 204 4.97 1.85 -12.02
CA GLY A 204 3.98 1.60 -13.08
C GLY A 204 2.49 1.88 -12.77
N GLY A 205 1.65 1.84 -13.80
CA GLY A 205 0.20 2.00 -13.67
C GLY A 205 -0.29 3.45 -13.66
N VAL A 206 -1.48 3.67 -14.21
CA VAL A 206 -2.24 4.92 -14.18
C VAL A 206 -3.71 4.55 -13.98
N ALA A 207 -4.33 5.05 -12.92
CA ALA A 207 -5.77 4.93 -12.72
C ALA A 207 -6.48 6.23 -13.10
N LEU A 208 -7.52 6.15 -13.93
CA LEU A 208 -8.31 7.31 -14.35
C LEU A 208 -9.46 7.57 -13.37
N ILE A 209 -9.52 8.78 -12.82
CA ILE A 209 -10.57 9.22 -11.91
C ILE A 209 -11.27 10.42 -12.52
N THR A 210 -12.55 10.23 -12.81
CA THR A 210 -13.49 11.20 -13.39
C THR A 210 -14.81 11.12 -12.64
N PRO A 211 -15.71 12.10 -12.77
CA PRO A 211 -17.07 11.98 -12.26
C PRO A 211 -17.77 10.68 -12.70
N GLU A 212 -17.52 10.22 -13.93
CA GLU A 212 -18.12 9.01 -14.50
C GLU A 212 -17.46 7.72 -14.01
N THR A 213 -16.15 7.75 -13.69
CA THR A 213 -15.38 6.56 -13.28
C THR A 213 -15.28 6.39 -11.76
N GLY A 214 -16.00 7.23 -11.00
CA GLY A 214 -16.16 7.04 -9.55
C GLY A 214 -15.53 8.11 -8.67
N MET A 215 -15.23 9.31 -9.18
CA MET A 215 -14.87 10.44 -8.31
C MET A 215 -16.01 10.74 -7.33
N ILE A 216 -15.68 10.94 -6.06
CA ILE A 216 -16.62 11.30 -5.00
C ILE A 216 -16.37 12.75 -4.61
N GLY A 217 -17.38 13.59 -4.76
CA GLY A 217 -17.28 15.02 -4.47
C GLY A 217 -16.39 15.74 -5.48
N THR A 218 -15.61 16.71 -4.99
CA THR A 218 -14.76 17.58 -5.80
C THR A 218 -13.32 17.48 -5.31
N PRO A 219 -12.31 17.38 -6.22
CA PRO A 219 -10.92 17.37 -5.81
C PRO A 219 -10.53 18.71 -5.17
N ALA A 220 -9.64 18.66 -4.18
CA ALA A 220 -9.06 19.84 -3.55
C ALA A 220 -7.59 19.97 -3.98
N ILE A 221 -7.27 21.03 -4.71
CA ILE A 221 -5.88 21.36 -5.07
C ILE A 221 -5.10 21.73 -3.82
N THR A 222 -3.88 21.20 -3.70
CA THR A 222 -2.92 21.54 -2.65
C THR A 222 -1.72 22.28 -3.27
N ASP A 223 -0.80 22.78 -2.44
CA ASP A 223 0.37 23.54 -2.89
C ASP A 223 1.15 22.81 -3.99
N ASN A 224 1.35 21.50 -3.84
CA ASN A 224 2.16 20.69 -4.75
C ASN A 224 1.36 19.57 -5.44
N GLY A 225 0.03 19.52 -5.30
CA GLY A 225 -0.75 18.41 -5.85
C GLY A 225 -2.25 18.49 -5.56
N VAL A 226 -2.84 17.38 -5.12
CA VAL A 226 -4.30 17.22 -5.00
C VAL A 226 -4.69 16.26 -3.88
N ARG A 227 -5.89 16.48 -3.33
CA ARG A 227 -6.63 15.50 -2.53
C ARG A 227 -7.97 15.19 -3.18
N VAL A 228 -8.33 13.93 -3.28
CA VAL A 228 -9.58 13.50 -3.90
C VAL A 228 -10.06 12.17 -3.32
N SER A 229 -11.38 12.00 -3.23
CA SER A 229 -12.01 10.74 -2.88
C SER A 229 -12.56 10.06 -4.13
N ALA A 230 -12.50 8.73 -4.18
CA ALA A 230 -13.07 7.95 -5.27
C ALA A 230 -13.70 6.64 -4.76
N LEU A 231 -14.56 6.02 -5.57
CA LEU A 231 -14.98 4.64 -5.39
C LEU A 231 -13.76 3.73 -5.27
N LEU A 232 -13.85 2.68 -4.46
CA LEU A 232 -12.72 1.82 -4.18
C LEU A 232 -12.15 1.22 -5.47
N ASN A 233 -10.88 1.52 -5.75
CA ASN A 233 -10.13 0.91 -6.83
C ASN A 233 -8.82 0.33 -6.28
N PRO A 234 -8.62 -1.00 -6.31
CA PRO A 234 -7.44 -1.66 -5.75
C PRO A 234 -6.13 -1.36 -6.51
N GLU A 235 -6.20 -0.70 -7.66
CA GLU A 235 -5.02 -0.28 -8.44
C GLU A 235 -4.40 1.03 -7.93
N ILE A 236 -5.16 1.85 -7.21
CA ILE A 236 -4.72 3.15 -6.71
C ILE A 236 -3.86 2.94 -5.46
N ARG A 237 -2.54 2.95 -5.60
CA ARG A 237 -1.59 2.69 -4.49
C ARG A 237 -0.46 3.71 -4.47
N PRO A 238 0.24 3.87 -3.33
CA PRO A 238 1.40 4.77 -3.25
C PRO A 238 2.44 4.48 -4.34
N ASN A 239 3.12 5.54 -4.77
CA ASN A 239 4.13 5.57 -5.84
C ASN A 239 3.64 5.32 -7.27
N ARG A 240 2.35 5.02 -7.48
CA ARG A 240 1.73 4.93 -8.81
C ARG A 240 1.10 6.26 -9.18
N ARG A 241 0.57 6.36 -10.40
CA ARG A 241 -0.09 7.56 -10.86
C ARG A 241 -1.61 7.44 -10.89
N VAL A 242 -2.26 8.57 -10.68
CA VAL A 242 -3.66 8.79 -11.03
C VAL A 242 -3.75 9.91 -12.05
N GLN A 243 -4.66 9.77 -13.00
CA GLN A 243 -5.07 10.84 -13.87
C GLN A 243 -6.43 11.35 -13.40
N LEU A 244 -6.51 12.62 -13.01
CA LEU A 244 -7.74 13.27 -12.60
C LEU A 244 -8.29 14.11 -13.74
N LYS A 245 -9.56 13.93 -14.06
CA LYS A 245 -10.31 14.88 -14.90
C LYS A 245 -11.49 15.37 -14.09
N SER A 246 -11.61 16.69 -13.96
CA SER A 246 -12.70 17.34 -13.22
C SER A 246 -13.36 18.34 -14.14
N ASP A 247 -14.68 18.39 -14.12
CA ASP A 247 -15.45 19.42 -14.81
C ASP A 247 -15.50 20.74 -14.03
N THR A 248 -15.09 20.71 -12.76
CA THR A 248 -15.26 21.81 -11.81
C THR A 248 -14.00 22.64 -11.58
N LEU A 249 -12.82 22.07 -11.82
CA LEU A 249 -11.53 22.70 -11.53
C LEU A 249 -10.50 22.32 -12.58
N GLU A 250 -9.66 23.28 -12.97
CA GLU A 250 -8.45 23.00 -13.75
C GLU A 250 -7.42 22.32 -12.85
N MET A 251 -6.85 21.21 -13.33
CA MET A 251 -5.85 20.44 -12.61
C MET A 251 -4.46 21.11 -12.70
N ASN A 252 -3.69 21.07 -11.61
CA ASN A 252 -2.36 21.70 -11.53
C ASN A 252 -1.20 20.77 -11.95
N GLY A 253 -1.48 19.48 -12.22
CA GLY A 253 -0.56 18.55 -12.87
C GLY A 253 -0.76 18.50 -14.39
N ASP A 254 0.31 18.19 -15.14
CA ASP A 254 0.24 18.06 -16.60
C ASP A 254 -0.74 16.94 -16.98
N ASP A 255 -1.72 17.24 -17.83
CA ASP A 255 -2.82 16.31 -18.20
C ASP A 255 -3.58 15.73 -16.98
N GLY A 256 -3.57 16.46 -15.86
CA GLY A 256 -4.17 16.01 -14.61
C GLY A 256 -3.45 14.83 -13.95
N MET A 257 -2.15 14.66 -14.20
CA MET A 257 -1.36 13.55 -13.65
C MET A 257 -0.80 13.86 -12.26
N TYR A 258 -0.95 12.90 -11.36
CA TYR A 258 -0.42 12.96 -9.99
C TYR A 258 0.20 11.64 -9.58
N ARG A 259 1.34 11.67 -8.86
CA ARG A 259 1.84 10.51 -8.12
C ARG A 259 1.09 10.41 -6.81
N VAL A 260 0.54 9.24 -6.51
CA VAL A 260 -0.10 8.94 -5.24
C VAL A 260 0.95 8.87 -4.13
N THR A 261 0.82 9.71 -3.11
CA THR A 261 1.71 9.71 -1.94
C THR A 261 1.12 8.94 -0.78
N SER A 262 -0.19 9.03 -0.59
CA SER A 262 -0.92 8.24 0.41
C SER A 262 -2.34 7.90 -0.05
N VAL A 263 -2.85 6.80 0.49
CA VAL A 263 -4.24 6.37 0.33
C VAL A 263 -4.81 5.89 1.65
N THR A 264 -6.08 6.15 1.87
CA THR A 264 -6.88 5.52 2.91
C THR A 264 -8.03 4.76 2.25
N TYR A 265 -8.04 3.44 2.34
CA TYR A 265 -9.19 2.64 1.93
C TYR A 265 -10.13 2.47 3.13
N SER A 266 -11.40 2.81 2.96
CA SER A 266 -12.41 2.60 4.00
C SER A 266 -13.68 1.97 3.42
N GLY A 267 -14.28 1.06 4.19
CA GLY A 267 -15.61 0.57 3.89
C GLY A 267 -15.93 -0.84 4.37
N ASN A 268 -17.06 -1.35 3.90
CA ASN A 268 -17.47 -2.72 4.13
C ASN A 268 -18.22 -3.31 2.91
N ASN A 269 -18.34 -4.65 2.87
CA ASN A 269 -18.97 -5.37 1.75
C ASN A 269 -20.51 -5.36 1.74
N MET A 270 -21.18 -4.70 2.69
CA MET A 270 -22.63 -4.72 2.84
C MET A 270 -23.27 -3.35 2.58
N ASP A 271 -22.80 -2.29 3.24
CA ASP A 271 -23.42 -0.96 3.26
C ASP A 271 -22.41 0.17 3.50
N GLY A 272 -22.89 1.41 3.54
CA GLY A 272 -22.08 2.57 3.91
C GLY A 272 -20.98 2.91 2.89
N GLU A 273 -19.85 3.39 3.38
CA GLU A 273 -18.70 3.76 2.54
C GLU A 273 -18.03 2.53 1.91
N PHE A 274 -17.47 2.74 0.72
CA PHE A 274 -16.60 1.78 0.04
C PHE A 274 -15.74 2.57 -0.96
N LYS A 275 -14.72 3.22 -0.43
CA LYS A 275 -14.00 4.30 -1.12
C LYS A 275 -12.50 4.20 -0.88
N VAL A 276 -11.79 5.04 -1.62
CA VAL A 276 -10.38 5.36 -1.39
C VAL A 276 -10.23 6.87 -1.37
N ASP A 277 -9.65 7.38 -0.28
CA ASP A 277 -9.20 8.76 -0.17
C ASP A 277 -7.74 8.85 -0.60
N ILE A 278 -7.41 9.82 -1.45
CA ILE A 278 -6.13 9.88 -2.16
C ILE A 278 -5.50 11.25 -1.90
N THR A 279 -4.22 11.24 -1.52
CA THR A 279 -3.35 12.41 -1.64
C THR A 279 -2.31 12.13 -2.71
N GLY A 280 -2.08 13.11 -3.58
CA GLY A 280 -1.08 12.99 -4.63
C GLY A 280 -0.31 14.28 -4.87
N GLU A 281 0.88 14.13 -5.41
CA GLU A 281 1.77 15.21 -5.85
C GLU A 281 1.70 15.35 -7.36
N SER A 282 1.64 16.59 -7.84
CA SER A 282 1.53 16.90 -9.26
C SER A 282 2.73 16.37 -10.05
N VAL A 283 2.47 15.81 -11.21
CA VAL A 283 3.51 15.42 -12.18
C VAL A 283 3.57 16.50 -13.25
N LYS A 284 4.74 17.12 -13.41
CA LYS A 284 5.01 18.18 -14.39
C LYS A 284 6.27 17.82 -15.16
N SER A 285 6.21 17.89 -16.50
CA SER A 285 7.32 17.53 -17.39
C SER A 285 7.89 16.13 -17.10
N GLY A 286 7.02 15.18 -16.73
CA GLY A 286 7.40 13.79 -16.40
C GLY A 286 8.07 13.59 -15.04
N LYS A 287 8.17 14.64 -14.22
CA LYS A 287 8.76 14.62 -12.87
C LYS A 287 7.72 15.01 -11.81
N VAL A 288 7.84 14.44 -10.62
CA VAL A 288 6.99 14.80 -9.48
C VAL A 288 7.47 16.11 -8.87
N ASP A 289 6.53 16.98 -8.53
CA ASP A 289 6.77 18.20 -7.76
C ASP A 289 6.91 17.86 -6.27
N GLU A 290 8.15 17.61 -5.84
CA GLU A 290 8.47 17.22 -4.45
C GLU A 290 8.27 18.36 -3.42
N GLY A 291 7.86 19.56 -3.86
CA GLY A 291 7.67 20.69 -2.95
C GLY A 291 8.95 21.27 -2.36
N ILE A 292 10.12 20.83 -2.84
CA ILE A 292 11.42 21.33 -2.43
C ILE A 292 11.67 22.63 -3.17
N LYS A 293 11.81 23.75 -2.44
CA LYS A 293 12.34 25.00 -3.01
C LYS A 293 13.76 24.73 -3.50
N ARG A 294 13.93 24.64 -4.82
CA ARG A 294 15.23 24.54 -5.48
C ARG A 294 16.02 25.84 -5.38
#